data_AF-A0A928SNN2-F1
#
_entry.id   AF-A0A928SNN2-F1
#
_cell.length_a   1.000
_cell.length_b   1.000
_cell.length_c   1.000
_cell.angle_alpha   90.00
_cell.angle_beta   90.00
_cell.angle_gamma   90.00
#
_symmetry.space_group_name_H-M   'P 1'
#
loop_
_entity.id
_entity.type
_entity.pdbx_description
1 polymer ?
#
loop_
_entity_poly.entity_id
_entity_poly.type
_entity_poly.pdbx_seq_one_letter_code
_entity_poly.pdbx_strand_id
1 'polypeptide(L)'
;MRTSLLGLLLLVSCRSTDQNVPATSAPPASPVPVASSAPLPTTKKPPTKIDELFQRYEEKLPAPATLSEGNGVTMVCPKHGHATYTLLRATADKVPIPNDAALLDLVPWLRHADACIRQIALDALVSKIAFAHDRLVIPNMHELDHHLYHQIFVAFVAYLEQKHVAYAPASFEGMMLDVKDADFAPLIQGDWAEDASAGKNFRTFVKLEGRKLVVTSHRVHADPNWPDHTITSETKEARVNDQKQFVVTGLWRVESNARGYEGKKVEPSDFTYTFWPVSRDIVWFDEGRRNNWVKLVRAKK
;
A
#
# COMPACT_ATOMS: atom_id res chain seq x y z
N MET A 1 -59.53 5.99 -3.46
CA MET A 1 -59.79 4.70 -4.13
C MET A 1 -58.67 3.74 -3.78
N ARG A 2 -59.04 2.49 -3.45
CA ARG A 2 -58.22 1.30 -3.16
C ARG A 2 -57.60 1.19 -1.75
N THR A 3 -58.38 0.45 -0.96
CA THR A 3 -58.13 -0.29 0.28
C THR A 3 -57.27 -1.55 0.08
N SER A 4 -56.80 -2.09 1.22
CA SER A 4 -56.45 -3.51 1.50
C SER A 4 -55.03 -3.97 1.14
N LEU A 5 -54.31 -4.81 1.92
CA LEU A 5 -54.64 -5.61 3.11
C LEU A 5 -53.35 -6.01 3.85
N LEU A 6 -53.41 -6.12 5.17
CA LEU A 6 -52.45 -6.84 6.03
C LEU A 6 -52.44 -8.35 5.71
N GLY A 7 -51.28 -9.00 5.84
CA GLY A 7 -51.13 -10.45 5.77
C GLY A 7 -50.03 -10.97 6.69
N LEU A 8 -50.46 -11.41 7.88
CA LEU A 8 -49.72 -12.11 8.94
C LEU A 8 -49.39 -13.55 8.48
N LEU A 9 -48.21 -14.10 8.81
CA LEU A 9 -48.03 -15.56 8.81
C LEU A 9 -47.06 -16.04 9.88
N LEU A 10 -47.48 -17.15 10.48
CA LEU A 10 -47.11 -17.72 11.77
C LEU A 10 -45.83 -18.58 11.73
N LEU A 11 -45.18 -18.61 12.89
CA LEU A 11 -44.24 -19.63 13.36
C LEU A 11 -44.84 -21.04 13.32
N VAL A 12 -44.06 -22.02 12.87
CA VAL A 12 -44.19 -23.42 13.30
C VAL A 12 -42.82 -23.93 13.75
N SER A 13 -42.80 -24.38 14.99
CA SER A 13 -41.68 -25.00 15.71
C SER A 13 -41.83 -26.52 15.60
N CYS A 14 -40.73 -27.24 15.35
CA CYS A 14 -40.66 -28.68 15.61
C CYS A 14 -39.43 -28.96 16.48
N ARG A 15 -39.72 -29.25 17.76
CA ARG A 15 -38.86 -30.01 18.69
C ARG A 15 -39.12 -31.51 18.49
N SER A 16 -38.09 -32.31 18.81
CA SER A 16 -38.05 -33.65 19.43
C SER A 16 -37.00 -34.51 18.72
N THR A 17 -36.17 -35.37 19.32
CA THR A 17 -35.97 -35.83 20.70
C THR A 17 -34.57 -36.47 20.75
N ASP A 18 -33.95 -36.47 21.93
CA ASP A 18 -32.81 -37.31 22.29
C ASP A 18 -33.06 -38.81 21.99
N GLN A 19 -32.04 -39.49 21.47
CA GLN A 19 -31.79 -40.91 21.75
C GLN A 19 -30.29 -41.16 21.89
N ASN A 20 -29.95 -41.60 23.09
CA ASN A 20 -28.66 -42.12 23.53
C ASN A 20 -28.51 -43.60 23.08
N VAL A 21 -27.28 -44.14 23.24
CA VAL A 21 -26.88 -45.58 23.24
C VAL A 21 -26.30 -46.12 21.91
N PRO A 22 -25.22 -46.95 21.90
CA PRO A 22 -23.94 -46.91 22.61
C PRO A 22 -22.71 -47.03 21.67
N ALA A 23 -21.51 -46.80 22.20
CA ALA A 23 -20.25 -47.02 21.52
C ALA A 23 -20.01 -48.51 21.19
N THR A 24 -19.68 -48.80 19.93
CA THR A 24 -19.05 -50.07 19.51
C THR A 24 -17.74 -49.76 18.80
N SER A 25 -16.66 -50.23 19.39
CA SER A 25 -15.27 -50.09 18.94
C SER A 25 -15.02 -50.88 17.65
N ALA A 26 -14.69 -50.18 16.56
CA ALA A 26 -14.06 -50.77 15.39
C ALA A 26 -12.53 -50.56 15.46
N PRO A 27 -11.70 -51.54 15.07
CA PRO A 27 -10.25 -51.45 15.16
C PRO A 27 -9.68 -50.40 14.19
N PRO A 28 -8.51 -49.81 14.50
CA PRO A 28 -7.90 -48.79 13.65
C PRO A 28 -7.47 -49.40 12.31
N ALA A 29 -7.97 -48.84 11.21
CA ALA A 29 -7.43 -49.11 9.89
C ALA A 29 -6.01 -48.54 9.79
N SER A 30 -5.06 -49.39 9.39
CA SER A 30 -3.66 -49.02 9.15
C SER A 30 -3.56 -47.82 8.19
N PRO A 31 -2.64 -46.86 8.44
CA PRO A 31 -2.44 -45.74 7.54
C PRO A 31 -1.90 -46.23 6.20
N VAL A 32 -2.62 -45.92 5.13
CA VAL A 32 -2.13 -46.00 3.75
C VAL A 32 -0.92 -45.07 3.63
N PRO A 33 0.23 -45.53 3.10
CA PRO A 33 1.37 -44.65 2.91
C PRO A 33 0.98 -43.56 1.91
N VAL A 34 1.00 -42.31 2.39
CA VAL A 34 0.88 -41.12 1.54
C VAL A 34 2.06 -41.18 0.57
N ALA A 35 1.76 -41.42 -0.70
CA ALA A 35 2.72 -41.27 -1.77
C ALA A 35 3.24 -39.83 -1.73
N SER A 36 4.50 -39.70 -1.33
CA SER A 36 5.27 -38.46 -1.38
C SER A 36 5.17 -37.91 -2.80
N SER A 37 4.31 -36.91 -2.97
CA SER A 37 4.17 -36.20 -4.23
C SER A 37 5.42 -35.33 -4.34
N ALA A 38 6.39 -35.80 -5.11
CA ALA A 38 7.55 -35.00 -5.48
C ALA A 38 7.07 -33.65 -6.04
N PRO A 39 7.68 -32.53 -5.65
CA PRO A 39 7.36 -31.23 -6.24
C PRO A 39 7.57 -31.32 -7.75
N LEU A 40 6.53 -31.01 -8.52
CA LEU A 40 6.66 -30.84 -9.98
C LEU A 40 7.79 -29.83 -10.25
N PRO A 41 8.71 -30.13 -11.17
CA PRO A 41 9.76 -29.19 -11.52
C PRO A 41 9.11 -27.93 -12.08
N THR A 42 9.31 -26.80 -11.40
CA THR A 42 8.99 -25.48 -11.92
C THR A 42 9.89 -25.23 -13.11
N THR A 43 9.39 -25.48 -14.32
CA THR A 43 10.05 -25.07 -15.56
C THR A 43 10.22 -23.56 -15.51
N LYS A 44 11.44 -23.10 -15.18
CA LYS A 44 11.82 -21.69 -15.23
C LYS A 44 11.58 -21.20 -16.66
N LYS A 45 10.76 -20.16 -16.81
CA LYS A 45 10.57 -19.45 -18.08
C LYS A 45 11.97 -19.06 -18.62
N PRO A 46 12.29 -19.28 -19.90
CA PRO A 46 13.56 -18.82 -20.46
C PRO A 46 13.70 -17.30 -20.30
N PRO A 47 14.92 -16.78 -20.09
CA PRO A 47 15.14 -15.35 -19.90
C PRO A 47 14.71 -14.58 -21.15
N THR A 48 14.01 -13.47 -20.91
CA THR A 48 13.60 -12.54 -21.96
C THR A 48 14.73 -11.56 -22.29
N LYS A 49 14.59 -10.80 -23.40
CA LYS A 49 15.53 -9.71 -23.73
C LYS A 49 15.59 -8.63 -22.64
N ILE A 50 14.49 -8.43 -21.92
CA ILE A 50 14.43 -7.54 -20.75
C ILE A 50 15.29 -8.15 -19.64
N ASP A 51 15.11 -9.44 -19.32
CA ASP A 51 15.91 -10.11 -18.29
C ASP A 51 17.41 -10.08 -18.60
N GLU A 52 17.81 -10.40 -19.83
CA GLU A 52 19.21 -10.32 -20.26
C GLU A 52 19.80 -8.91 -20.12
N LEU A 53 18.99 -7.87 -20.39
CA LEU A 53 19.44 -6.49 -20.24
C LEU A 53 19.60 -6.10 -18.77
N PHE A 54 18.63 -6.45 -17.94
CA PHE A 54 18.66 -6.14 -16.51
C PHE A 54 19.76 -6.92 -15.78
N GLN A 55 20.05 -8.17 -16.17
CA GLN A 55 21.22 -8.91 -15.69
C GLN A 55 22.52 -8.16 -15.98
N ARG A 56 22.67 -7.61 -17.19
CA ARG A 56 23.84 -6.76 -17.51
C ARG A 56 23.90 -5.49 -16.65
N TYR A 57 22.76 -4.85 -16.39
CA TYR A 57 22.72 -3.67 -15.53
C TYR A 57 23.06 -4.00 -14.07
N GLU A 58 22.62 -5.16 -13.58
CA GLU A 58 22.94 -5.64 -12.24
C GLU A 58 24.45 -5.91 -12.06
N GLU A 59 25.13 -6.37 -13.12
CA GLU A 59 26.59 -6.48 -13.13
C GLU A 59 27.24 -5.09 -13.17
N LYS A 60 26.77 -4.23 -14.08
CA LYS A 60 27.35 -2.91 -14.29
C LYS A 60 26.36 -1.94 -14.95
N LEU A 61 26.09 -0.83 -14.27
CA LEU A 61 25.36 0.29 -14.87
C LEU A 61 26.17 0.95 -16.00
N PRO A 62 25.51 1.43 -17.07
CA PRO A 62 26.18 2.21 -18.11
C PRO A 62 26.88 3.44 -17.55
N ALA A 63 27.98 3.85 -18.19
CA ALA A 63 28.56 5.16 -17.92
C ALA A 63 27.65 6.28 -18.47
N PRO A 64 27.62 7.47 -17.85
CA PRO A 64 26.93 8.63 -18.40
C PRO A 64 27.41 8.95 -19.82
N ALA A 65 26.47 9.03 -20.76
CA ALA A 65 26.77 9.43 -22.13
C ALA A 65 26.88 10.96 -22.27
N THR A 66 26.28 11.71 -21.34
CA THR A 66 26.24 13.18 -21.36
C THR A 66 26.57 13.78 -19.99
N LEU A 67 26.94 15.06 -19.96
CA LEU A 67 27.09 15.80 -18.71
C LEU A 67 25.79 15.83 -17.91
N SER A 68 24.63 15.90 -18.56
CA SER A 68 23.34 15.90 -17.87
C SER A 68 23.06 14.57 -17.16
N GLU A 69 23.46 13.44 -17.76
CA GLU A 69 23.39 12.14 -17.10
C GLU A 69 24.40 12.03 -15.95
N GLY A 70 25.54 12.71 -16.00
CA GLY A 70 26.55 12.68 -14.94
C GLY A 70 26.28 13.60 -13.75
N ASN A 71 25.27 14.48 -13.82
CA ASN A 71 25.01 15.52 -12.82
C ASN A 71 23.58 15.46 -12.27
N GLY A 72 23.38 15.97 -11.05
CA GLY A 72 22.06 16.12 -10.42
C GLY A 72 21.91 15.34 -9.11
N VAL A 73 20.66 15.13 -8.70
CA VAL A 73 20.34 14.34 -7.52
C VAL A 73 20.76 12.89 -7.75
N THR A 74 21.45 12.31 -6.76
CA THR A 74 21.90 10.92 -6.80
C THR A 74 21.14 10.08 -5.78
N MET A 75 21.06 8.78 -6.07
CA MET A 75 20.65 7.76 -5.12
C MET A 75 21.80 6.80 -4.85
N VAL A 76 21.76 6.14 -3.69
CA VAL A 76 22.74 5.14 -3.29
C VAL A 76 22.28 3.77 -3.77
N CYS A 77 23.04 3.16 -4.67
CA CYS A 77 22.88 1.79 -5.14
C CYS A 77 23.78 0.87 -4.32
N PRO A 78 23.26 -0.21 -3.70
CA PRO A 78 24.07 -1.16 -2.95
C PRO A 78 25.26 -1.73 -3.73
N LYS A 79 25.09 -2.07 -5.02
CA LYS A 79 26.17 -2.63 -5.86
C LYS A 79 26.97 -1.59 -6.64
N HIS A 80 26.40 -0.41 -6.90
CA HIS A 80 26.95 0.54 -7.87
C HIS A 80 27.41 1.88 -7.27
N GLY A 81 27.31 2.07 -5.95
CA GLY A 81 27.69 3.32 -5.30
C GLY A 81 26.64 4.40 -5.52
N HIS A 82 26.99 5.52 -6.15
CA HIS A 82 26.03 6.60 -6.44
C HIS A 82 25.68 6.63 -7.92
N ALA A 83 24.38 6.68 -8.23
CA ALA A 83 23.88 6.94 -9.57
C ALA A 83 22.92 8.13 -9.57
N THR A 84 23.05 8.99 -10.56
CA THR A 84 22.13 10.13 -10.79
C THR A 84 20.79 9.63 -11.32
N TYR A 85 19.69 10.25 -10.92
CA TYR A 85 18.36 9.91 -11.45
C TYR A 85 18.28 10.11 -12.97
N THR A 86 19.02 11.07 -13.54
CA THR A 86 19.10 11.30 -14.99
C THR A 86 19.77 10.16 -15.74
N LEU A 87 20.86 9.57 -15.20
CA LEU A 87 21.48 8.37 -15.76
C LEU A 87 20.52 7.17 -15.72
N LEU A 88 19.84 6.97 -14.59
CA LEU A 88 18.91 5.85 -14.41
C LEU A 88 17.73 5.97 -15.37
N ARG A 89 17.20 7.18 -15.55
CA ARG A 89 16.16 7.46 -16.55
C ARG A 89 16.62 7.17 -17.98
N ALA A 90 17.77 7.69 -18.38
CA ALA A 90 18.33 7.45 -19.72
C ALA A 90 18.67 5.96 -19.95
N THR A 91 18.96 5.22 -18.88
CA THR A 91 19.15 3.77 -18.92
C THR A 91 17.81 3.04 -19.11
N ALA A 92 16.76 3.47 -18.41
CA ALA A 92 15.41 2.94 -18.53
C ALA A 92 14.81 3.11 -19.95
N ASP A 93 15.11 4.23 -20.62
CA ASP A 93 14.64 4.50 -21.99
C ASP A 93 15.18 3.47 -23.02
N LYS A 94 16.22 2.71 -22.67
CA LYS A 94 16.81 1.67 -23.53
C LYS A 94 16.19 0.28 -23.31
N VAL A 95 15.25 0.13 -22.38
CA VAL A 95 14.62 -1.15 -22.07
C VAL A 95 13.66 -1.56 -23.21
N PRO A 96 13.86 -2.72 -23.85
CA PRO A 96 13.11 -3.11 -25.03
C PRO A 96 11.75 -3.72 -24.64
N ILE A 97 10.73 -2.87 -24.56
CA ILE A 97 9.33 -3.28 -24.29
C ILE A 97 8.56 -3.29 -25.61
N PRO A 98 8.47 -4.43 -26.32
CA PRO A 98 7.87 -4.51 -27.66
C PRO A 98 6.35 -4.39 -27.69
N ASN A 99 5.67 -4.69 -26.58
CA ASN A 99 4.21 -4.66 -26.47
C ASN A 99 3.77 -4.55 -25.00
N ASP A 100 2.48 -4.38 -24.76
CA ASP A 100 1.91 -4.23 -23.41
C ASP A 100 2.15 -5.48 -22.53
N ALA A 101 2.14 -6.68 -23.10
CA ALA A 101 2.39 -7.92 -22.35
C ALA A 101 3.83 -8.01 -21.82
N ALA A 102 4.80 -7.45 -22.54
CA ALA A 102 6.21 -7.42 -22.12
C ALA A 102 6.44 -6.55 -20.88
N LEU A 103 5.49 -5.69 -20.49
CA LEU A 103 5.55 -4.97 -19.21
C LEU A 103 5.58 -5.93 -18.01
N LEU A 104 4.97 -7.12 -18.14
CA LEU A 104 4.99 -8.15 -17.09
C LEU A 104 6.40 -8.70 -16.84
N ASP A 105 7.30 -8.65 -17.82
CA ASP A 105 8.68 -9.09 -17.66
C ASP A 105 9.49 -8.11 -16.79
N LEU A 106 8.99 -6.89 -16.51
CA LEU A 106 9.60 -5.96 -15.56
C LEU A 106 9.29 -6.31 -14.09
N VAL A 107 8.22 -7.06 -13.82
CA VAL A 107 7.71 -7.32 -12.47
C VAL A 107 8.76 -7.91 -11.51
N PRO A 108 9.62 -8.88 -11.91
CA PRO A 108 10.72 -9.34 -11.06
C PRO A 108 11.72 -8.23 -10.71
N TRP A 109 12.03 -7.36 -11.68
CA TRP A 109 13.00 -6.28 -11.54
C TRP A 109 12.48 -5.11 -10.69
N LEU A 110 11.17 -4.90 -10.68
CA LEU A 110 10.50 -3.93 -9.81
C LEU A 110 10.61 -4.30 -8.32
N ARG A 111 10.84 -5.59 -8.00
CA ARG A 111 11.08 -6.09 -6.63
C ARG A 111 12.56 -6.28 -6.30
N HIS A 112 13.46 -5.95 -7.22
CA HIS A 112 14.88 -6.26 -7.08
C HIS A 112 15.48 -5.66 -5.81
N ALA A 113 16.47 -6.30 -5.18
CA ALA A 113 17.05 -5.78 -3.92
C ALA A 113 17.85 -4.48 -4.12
N ASP A 114 18.48 -4.31 -5.28
CA ASP A 114 19.19 -3.09 -5.65
C ASP A 114 18.20 -1.98 -6.07
N ALA A 115 18.24 -0.87 -5.35
CA ALA A 115 17.35 0.28 -5.54
C ALA A 115 17.49 0.92 -6.93
N CYS A 116 18.68 0.92 -7.52
CA CYS A 116 18.91 1.50 -8.85
C CYS A 116 18.34 0.62 -9.95
N ILE A 117 18.43 -0.70 -9.78
CA ILE A 117 17.76 -1.66 -10.67
C ILE A 117 16.24 -1.50 -10.60
N ARG A 118 15.67 -1.37 -9.38
CA ARG A 118 14.24 -1.06 -9.22
C ARG A 118 13.85 0.26 -9.88
N GLN A 119 14.65 1.31 -9.68
CA GLN A 119 14.42 2.63 -10.27
C GLN A 119 14.39 2.57 -11.80
N ILE A 120 15.33 1.87 -12.45
CA ILE A 120 15.35 1.67 -13.90
C ILE A 120 14.08 0.95 -14.37
N ALA A 121 13.67 -0.12 -13.68
CA ALA A 121 12.45 -0.85 -14.01
C ALA A 121 11.19 0.01 -13.86
N LEU A 122 11.11 0.82 -12.80
CA LEU A 122 10.02 1.76 -12.58
C LEU A 122 9.99 2.84 -13.65
N ASP A 123 11.13 3.44 -13.98
CA ASP A 123 11.21 4.48 -15.01
C ASP A 123 10.76 3.96 -16.38
N ALA A 124 11.16 2.73 -16.73
CA ALA A 124 10.76 2.07 -17.97
C ALA A 124 9.24 1.80 -17.98
N LEU A 125 8.68 1.36 -16.84
CA LEU A 125 7.25 1.13 -16.67
C LEU A 125 6.44 2.43 -16.78
N VAL A 126 6.75 3.45 -15.98
CA VAL A 126 5.96 4.70 -15.92
C VAL A 126 5.95 5.44 -17.25
N SER A 127 7.06 5.35 -18.00
CA SER A 127 7.16 5.87 -19.37
C SER A 127 6.12 5.23 -20.30
N LYS A 128 5.93 3.91 -20.19
CA LYS A 128 5.01 3.15 -21.05
C LYS A 128 3.54 3.28 -20.67
N ILE A 129 3.23 3.31 -19.38
CA ILE A 129 1.85 3.49 -18.90
C ILE A 129 1.42 4.97 -18.83
N ALA A 130 2.30 5.89 -19.25
CA ALA A 130 2.11 7.35 -19.18
C ALA A 130 1.75 7.87 -17.77
N PHE A 131 2.24 7.19 -16.73
CA PHE A 131 1.96 7.58 -15.35
C PHE A 131 2.68 8.89 -15.03
N ALA A 132 1.91 9.93 -14.69
CA ALA A 132 2.41 11.20 -14.21
C ALA A 132 3.52 11.81 -15.11
N HIS A 133 3.35 11.72 -16.44
CA HIS A 133 4.32 12.16 -17.44
C HIS A 133 4.81 13.61 -17.25
N ASP A 134 3.99 14.48 -16.64
CA ASP A 134 4.31 15.89 -16.38
C ASP A 134 4.84 16.15 -14.95
N ARG A 135 5.03 15.11 -14.13
CA ARG A 135 5.60 15.25 -12.78
C ARG A 135 7.10 14.99 -12.83
N LEU A 136 7.87 15.90 -12.23
CA LEU A 136 9.30 15.70 -11.98
C LEU A 136 9.51 14.37 -11.24
N VAL A 137 10.54 13.61 -11.63
CA VAL A 137 10.99 12.40 -10.93
C VAL A 137 11.09 12.71 -9.45
N ILE A 138 10.20 12.10 -8.65
CA ILE A 138 10.18 12.32 -7.21
C ILE A 138 11.17 11.35 -6.59
N PRO A 139 12.17 11.83 -5.83
CA PRO A 139 13.09 10.96 -5.10
C PRO A 139 12.33 9.91 -4.29
N ASN A 140 12.90 8.71 -4.16
CA ASN A 140 12.36 7.59 -3.36
C ASN A 140 11.15 6.84 -3.95
N MET A 141 10.77 7.08 -5.22
CA MET A 141 9.70 6.29 -5.87
C MET A 141 10.02 4.79 -5.99
N HIS A 142 11.29 4.41 -5.83
CA HIS A 142 11.79 3.03 -5.84
C HIS A 142 11.78 2.35 -4.48
N GLU A 143 11.43 3.07 -3.42
CA GLU A 143 11.33 2.48 -2.09
C GLU A 143 10.05 1.66 -1.98
N LEU A 144 10.19 0.38 -1.61
CA LEU A 144 9.11 -0.60 -1.64
C LEU A 144 7.95 -0.26 -0.70
N ASP A 145 8.20 0.60 0.30
CA ASP A 145 7.22 1.05 1.25
C ASP A 145 6.72 2.46 0.97
N HIS A 146 7.07 3.08 -0.17
CA HIS A 146 6.70 4.46 -0.50
C HIS A 146 5.37 4.54 -1.27
N HIS A 147 4.47 5.45 -0.89
CA HIS A 147 3.13 5.54 -1.51
C HIS A 147 3.16 5.67 -3.04
N LEU A 148 4.13 6.41 -3.60
CA LEU A 148 4.30 6.51 -5.06
C LEU A 148 4.65 5.16 -5.72
N TYR A 149 5.44 4.32 -5.06
CA TYR A 149 5.74 2.96 -5.54
C TYR A 149 4.42 2.22 -5.73
N HIS A 150 3.58 2.16 -4.69
CA HIS A 150 2.27 1.49 -4.75
C HIS A 150 1.29 2.14 -5.74
N GLN A 151 1.30 3.47 -5.87
CA GLN A 151 0.48 4.17 -6.84
C GLN A 151 0.81 3.79 -8.28
N ILE A 152 2.10 3.61 -8.59
CA ILE A 152 2.55 3.12 -9.91
C ILE A 152 2.00 1.72 -10.16
N PHE A 153 1.96 0.82 -9.17
CA PHE A 153 1.41 -0.53 -9.36
C PHE A 153 -0.10 -0.54 -9.57
N VAL A 154 -0.84 0.28 -8.81
CA VAL A 154 -2.28 0.44 -9.05
C VAL A 154 -2.52 0.90 -10.49
N ALA A 155 -1.78 1.91 -10.95
CA ALA A 155 -1.88 2.41 -12.31
C ALA A 155 -1.47 1.37 -13.35
N PHE A 156 -0.44 0.57 -13.06
CA PHE A 156 0.02 -0.50 -13.93
C PHE A 156 -1.04 -1.60 -14.07
N VAL A 157 -1.64 -2.07 -12.97
CA VAL A 157 -2.72 -3.06 -13.00
C VAL A 157 -3.91 -2.53 -13.81
N ALA A 158 -4.35 -1.30 -13.54
CA ALA A 158 -5.43 -0.67 -14.31
C ALA A 158 -5.10 -0.56 -15.81
N TYR A 159 -3.84 -0.26 -16.16
CA TYR A 159 -3.38 -0.24 -17.55
C TYR A 159 -3.47 -1.62 -18.19
N LEU A 160 -3.01 -2.68 -17.52
CA LEU A 160 -3.10 -4.05 -18.03
C LEU A 160 -4.54 -4.50 -18.25
N GLU A 161 -5.43 -4.19 -17.29
CA GLU A 161 -6.86 -4.47 -17.39
C GLU A 161 -7.50 -3.74 -18.58
N GLN A 162 -7.21 -2.44 -18.73
CA GLN A 162 -7.67 -1.63 -19.86
C GLN A 162 -7.18 -2.16 -21.21
N LYS A 163 -5.96 -2.68 -21.27
CA LYS A 163 -5.36 -3.27 -22.47
C LYS A 163 -5.72 -4.75 -22.68
N HIS A 164 -6.52 -5.33 -21.77
CA HIS A 164 -6.89 -6.75 -21.78
C HIS A 164 -5.68 -7.70 -21.81
N VAL A 165 -4.58 -7.31 -21.17
CA VAL A 165 -3.40 -8.16 -21.02
C VAL A 165 -3.66 -9.16 -19.91
N ALA A 166 -3.58 -10.45 -20.21
CA ALA A 166 -3.70 -11.49 -19.19
C ALA A 166 -2.47 -11.53 -18.28
N TYR A 167 -2.68 -11.56 -16.97
CA TYR A 167 -1.63 -11.71 -15.98
C TYR A 167 -2.11 -12.62 -14.83
N ALA A 168 -1.16 -13.26 -14.15
CA ALA A 168 -1.46 -13.99 -12.93
C ALA A 168 -1.49 -13.00 -11.75
N PRO A 169 -2.57 -12.93 -10.94
CA PRO A 169 -2.62 -12.02 -9.79
C PRO A 169 -1.46 -12.22 -8.80
N ALA A 170 -1.02 -13.47 -8.63
CA ALA A 170 0.15 -13.81 -7.80
C ALA A 170 1.45 -13.13 -8.27
N SER A 171 1.56 -12.72 -9.53
CA SER A 171 2.71 -11.95 -10.02
C SER A 171 2.86 -10.60 -9.32
N PHE A 172 1.82 -10.05 -8.68
CA PHE A 172 1.84 -8.77 -7.97
C PHE A 172 1.83 -8.91 -6.43
N GLU A 173 1.88 -10.14 -5.91
CA GLU A 173 1.88 -10.40 -4.46
C GLU A 173 2.98 -9.61 -3.73
N GLY A 174 2.61 -8.95 -2.63
CA GLY A 174 3.53 -8.13 -1.82
C GLY A 174 3.92 -6.77 -2.43
N MET A 175 3.49 -6.45 -3.66
CA MET A 175 3.70 -5.12 -4.26
C MET A 175 2.54 -4.16 -3.98
N MET A 176 1.36 -4.73 -3.73
CA MET A 176 0.15 -4.03 -3.32
C MET A 176 -0.59 -4.86 -2.29
N LEU A 177 -1.18 -4.21 -1.29
CA LEU A 177 -2.21 -4.82 -0.47
C LEU A 177 -3.56 -4.66 -1.19
N ASP A 178 -4.19 -5.78 -1.54
CA ASP A 178 -5.57 -5.77 -1.99
C ASP A 178 -6.49 -5.68 -0.76
N VAL A 179 -7.04 -4.49 -0.53
CA VAL A 179 -7.87 -4.19 0.63
C VAL A 179 -9.34 -4.01 0.24
N LYS A 180 -10.23 -4.37 1.16
CA LYS A 180 -11.69 -4.19 1.08
C LYS A 180 -12.18 -3.38 2.27
N ASP A 181 -13.37 -2.80 2.17
CA ASP A 181 -13.97 -2.01 3.26
C ASP A 181 -13.92 -2.72 4.64
N ALA A 182 -14.15 -4.03 4.66
CA ALA A 182 -14.12 -4.85 5.87
C ALA A 182 -12.73 -4.95 6.53
N ASP A 183 -11.66 -4.71 5.77
CA ASP A 183 -10.27 -4.79 6.23
C ASP A 183 -9.84 -3.51 6.98
N PHE A 184 -10.65 -2.45 6.96
CA PHE A 184 -10.30 -1.18 7.60
C PHE A 184 -10.00 -1.34 9.10
N ALA A 185 -10.93 -1.92 9.86
CA ALA A 185 -10.74 -2.13 11.29
C ALA A 185 -9.53 -3.01 11.63
N PRO A 186 -9.37 -4.22 11.06
CA PRO A 186 -8.23 -5.08 11.39
C PRO A 186 -6.88 -4.52 10.95
N LEU A 187 -6.83 -3.72 9.88
CA LEU A 187 -5.56 -3.13 9.42
C LEU A 187 -5.22 -1.83 10.15
N ILE A 188 -6.18 -0.93 10.35
CA ILE A 188 -5.91 0.47 10.76
C ILE A 188 -6.11 0.71 12.26
N GLN A 189 -6.85 -0.12 12.99
CA GLN A 189 -7.01 0.09 14.44
C GLN A 189 -5.67 0.05 15.20
N GLY A 190 -5.60 0.84 16.27
CA GLY A 190 -4.45 0.96 17.15
C GLY A 190 -3.70 2.28 17.01
N ASP A 191 -2.45 2.26 17.47
CA ASP A 191 -1.57 3.42 17.55
C ASP A 191 -0.53 3.41 16.41
N TRP A 192 -0.38 4.56 15.78
CA TRP A 192 0.53 4.80 14.66
C TRP A 192 1.37 6.05 14.94
N ALA A 193 2.64 5.99 14.56
CA ALA A 193 3.57 7.10 14.71
C ALA A 193 4.26 7.37 13.38
N GLU A 194 4.48 8.64 13.06
CA GLU A 194 5.27 9.05 11.91
C GLU A 194 6.69 8.48 12.01
N ASP A 195 7.16 7.90 10.89
CA ASP A 195 8.50 7.37 10.77
C ASP A 195 9.53 8.47 11.08
N ALA A 196 10.50 8.14 11.94
CA ALA A 196 11.41 9.10 12.53
C ALA A 196 12.48 9.55 11.53
N SER A 197 12.12 10.39 10.58
CA SER A 197 13.08 11.01 9.67
C SER A 197 13.87 12.12 10.37
N ALA A 198 15.19 12.16 10.18
CA ALA A 198 16.05 13.22 10.71
C ALA A 198 15.60 14.62 10.22
N GLY A 199 15.76 15.64 11.07
CA GLY A 199 15.51 17.04 10.70
C GLY A 199 14.07 17.54 10.81
N LYS A 200 13.11 16.71 11.27
CA LYS A 200 11.74 17.16 11.54
C LYS A 200 11.60 17.73 12.96
N ASN A 201 10.89 18.86 13.06
CA ASN A 201 10.54 19.49 14.35
C ASN A 201 9.26 18.92 14.95
N PHE A 202 8.41 18.28 14.15
CA PHE A 202 7.13 17.71 14.56
C PHE A 202 7.02 16.26 14.10
N ARG A 203 6.26 15.47 14.86
CA ARG A 203 5.88 14.10 14.53
C ARG A 203 4.38 13.94 14.68
N THR A 204 3.79 13.28 13.70
CA THR A 204 2.38 12.95 13.67
C THR A 204 2.14 11.61 14.34
N PHE A 205 1.15 11.55 15.23
CA PHE A 205 0.67 10.34 15.85
C PHE A 205 -0.80 10.18 15.50
N VAL A 206 -1.21 8.98 15.11
CA VAL A 206 -2.61 8.67 14.79
C VAL A 206 -3.05 7.48 15.61
N LYS A 207 -4.16 7.65 16.33
CA LYS A 207 -4.78 6.59 17.12
C LYS A 207 -6.20 6.37 16.66
N LEU A 208 -6.54 5.12 16.34
CA LEU A 208 -7.89 4.72 15.98
C LEU A 208 -8.42 3.66 16.96
N GLU A 209 -9.46 4.03 17.71
CA GLU A 209 -10.15 3.18 18.68
C GLU A 209 -11.64 3.11 18.35
N GLY A 210 -12.07 2.02 17.72
CA GLY A 210 -13.43 1.88 17.21
C GLY A 210 -13.74 2.97 16.18
N ARG A 211 -14.61 3.92 16.53
CA ARG A 211 -14.98 5.07 15.68
C ARG A 211 -14.26 6.37 16.05
N LYS A 212 -13.45 6.37 17.11
CA LYS A 212 -12.73 7.56 17.55
C LYS A 212 -11.37 7.57 16.87
N LEU A 213 -11.09 8.63 16.11
CA LEU A 213 -9.81 8.89 15.48
C LEU A 213 -9.18 10.11 16.13
N VAL A 214 -7.96 9.96 16.63
CA VAL A 214 -7.18 11.02 17.28
C VAL A 214 -5.91 11.24 16.49
N VAL A 215 -5.68 12.46 16.01
CA VAL A 215 -4.44 12.87 15.36
C VAL A 215 -3.73 13.86 16.27
N THR A 216 -2.49 13.58 16.63
CA THR A 216 -1.66 14.44 17.47
C THR A 216 -0.39 14.81 16.73
N SER A 217 -0.15 16.10 16.55
CA SER A 217 1.15 16.64 16.13
C SER A 217 1.95 17.01 17.37
N HIS A 218 2.99 16.24 17.65
CA HIS A 218 3.88 16.41 18.79
C HIS A 218 5.20 17.04 18.35
N ARG A 219 5.73 17.98 19.12
CA ARG A 219 7.04 18.58 18.82
C ARG A 219 8.16 17.65 19.30
N VAL A 220 9.13 17.32 18.43
CA VAL A 220 10.23 16.39 18.74
C VAL A 220 11.06 16.85 19.95
N HIS A 221 11.21 18.17 20.11
CA HIS A 221 11.78 18.78 21.29
C HIS A 221 10.69 19.56 22.02
N ALA A 222 10.44 19.22 23.28
CA ALA A 222 9.43 19.88 24.09
C ALA A 222 9.70 21.39 24.17
N ASP A 223 8.70 22.19 23.81
CA ASP A 223 8.72 23.65 23.95
C ASP A 223 7.38 24.08 24.56
N PRO A 224 7.37 24.65 25.78
CA PRO A 224 6.15 25.11 26.44
C PRO A 224 5.32 26.11 25.62
N ASN A 225 5.94 26.83 24.67
CA ASN A 225 5.23 27.76 23.80
C ASN A 225 4.48 27.08 22.65
N TRP A 226 4.81 25.82 22.36
CA TRP A 226 4.26 25.03 21.27
C TRP A 226 3.84 23.65 21.80
N PRO A 227 2.75 23.58 22.59
CA PRO A 227 2.23 22.32 23.07
C PRO A 227 1.74 21.45 21.91
N ASP A 228 1.57 20.16 22.19
CA ASP A 228 1.00 19.20 21.24
C ASP A 228 -0.33 19.70 20.71
N HIS A 229 -0.56 19.51 19.41
CA HIS A 229 -1.81 19.82 18.76
C HIS A 229 -2.59 18.55 18.51
N THR A 230 -3.72 18.37 19.20
CA THR A 230 -4.57 17.19 19.04
C THR A 230 -5.90 17.54 18.35
N ILE A 231 -6.31 16.70 17.40
CA ILE A 231 -7.61 16.73 16.75
C ILE A 231 -8.30 15.39 17.03
N THR A 232 -9.51 15.46 17.59
CA THR A 232 -10.37 14.28 17.79
C THR A 232 -11.54 14.31 16.82
N SER A 233 -11.78 13.17 16.19
CA SER A 233 -12.76 12.98 15.13
C SER A 233 -13.57 11.72 15.39
N GLU A 234 -14.84 11.73 14.97
CA GLU A 234 -15.73 10.58 14.99
C GLU A 234 -15.94 10.08 13.56
N THR A 235 -15.49 8.86 13.26
CA THR A 235 -15.61 8.25 11.94
C THR A 235 -17.07 7.88 11.66
N LYS A 236 -17.59 8.38 10.54
CA LYS A 236 -18.93 8.03 10.05
C LYS A 236 -18.86 6.77 9.19
N GLU A 237 -17.92 6.76 8.26
CA GLU A 237 -17.80 5.76 7.21
C GLU A 237 -16.33 5.59 6.80
N ALA A 238 -15.97 4.39 6.35
CA ALA A 238 -14.70 4.09 5.71
C ALA A 238 -14.97 3.27 4.45
N ARG A 239 -14.43 3.71 3.31
CA ARG A 239 -14.58 3.06 2.00
C ARG A 239 -13.24 2.88 1.33
N VAL A 240 -13.08 1.81 0.57
CA VAL A 240 -11.95 1.63 -0.32
C VAL A 240 -12.23 2.33 -1.65
N ASN A 241 -11.32 3.19 -2.10
CA ASN A 241 -11.38 3.82 -3.42
C ASN A 241 -10.66 2.98 -4.50
N ASP A 242 -10.71 3.43 -5.75
CA ASP A 242 -10.04 2.76 -6.88
C ASP A 242 -8.51 2.69 -6.73
N GLN A 243 -7.92 3.53 -5.87
CA GLN A 243 -6.50 3.50 -5.52
C GLN A 243 -6.17 2.52 -4.39
N LYS A 244 -7.13 1.70 -3.95
CA LYS A 244 -6.97 0.74 -2.84
C LYS A 244 -6.61 1.44 -1.53
N GLN A 245 -7.13 2.65 -1.33
CA GLN A 245 -6.95 3.44 -0.11
C GLN A 245 -8.26 3.45 0.68
N PHE A 246 -8.16 3.43 2.01
CA PHE A 246 -9.29 3.70 2.88
C PHE A 246 -9.52 5.21 2.97
N VAL A 247 -10.64 5.66 2.41
CA VAL A 247 -11.15 7.02 2.56
C VAL A 247 -12.14 7.03 3.71
N VAL A 248 -11.78 7.73 4.78
CA VAL A 248 -12.54 7.81 6.03
C VAL A 248 -13.17 9.18 6.12
N THR A 249 -14.49 9.21 6.23
CA THR A 249 -15.27 10.43 6.41
C THR A 249 -15.91 10.46 7.80
N GLY A 250 -16.18 11.66 8.31
CA GLY A 250 -16.83 11.79 9.61
C GLY A 250 -17.00 13.22 10.06
N LEU A 251 -17.24 13.38 11.37
CA LEU A 251 -17.46 14.66 12.01
C LEU A 251 -16.29 15.02 12.91
N TRP A 252 -15.82 16.26 12.80
CA TRP A 252 -14.89 16.83 13.76
C TRP A 252 -15.57 17.13 15.09
N ARG A 253 -14.93 16.68 16.18
CA ARG A 253 -15.22 17.16 17.53
C ARG A 253 -13.92 17.79 18.05
N VAL A 254 -13.67 19.03 17.66
CA VAL A 254 -12.40 19.69 18.00
C VAL A 254 -12.33 19.94 19.51
N GLU A 255 -11.45 19.20 20.17
CA GLU A 255 -10.74 19.63 21.38
C GLU A 255 -9.30 19.92 20.96
N SER A 256 -9.05 21.11 20.41
CA SER A 256 -7.69 21.60 20.16
C SER A 256 -7.19 22.27 21.44
N ASN A 257 -6.03 21.83 21.89
CA ASN A 257 -5.29 22.38 23.03
C ASN A 257 -4.15 23.32 22.61
N ALA A 258 -4.10 23.73 21.34
CA ALA A 258 -3.06 24.62 20.82
C ALA A 258 -3.24 26.07 21.31
N ARG A 259 -2.12 26.76 21.59
CA ARG A 259 -2.11 28.18 21.98
C ARG A 259 -2.72 29.03 20.85
N GLY A 260 -3.86 29.69 21.14
CA GLY A 260 -4.62 30.50 20.18
C GLY A 260 -5.85 29.81 19.58
N TYR A 261 -5.99 28.50 19.75
CA TYR A 261 -7.23 27.76 19.53
C TYR A 261 -7.82 27.43 20.90
N GLU A 262 -8.59 28.36 21.46
CA GLU A 262 -9.19 28.24 22.80
C GLU A 262 -10.30 27.18 22.84
N GLY A 263 -10.04 25.90 22.59
CA GLY A 263 -10.98 24.79 22.86
C GLY A 263 -12.42 24.96 22.34
N LYS A 264 -12.67 25.95 21.47
CA LYS A 264 -13.98 26.28 20.97
C LYS A 264 -14.28 25.16 20.00
N LYS A 265 -15.17 24.28 20.44
CA LYS A 265 -15.83 23.28 19.61
C LYS A 265 -16.30 23.99 18.34
N VAL A 266 -15.49 23.88 17.29
CA VAL A 266 -15.89 24.32 15.95
C VAL A 266 -17.11 23.47 15.62
N GLU A 267 -18.15 24.09 15.06
CA GLU A 267 -19.33 23.36 14.61
C GLU A 267 -18.91 22.14 13.78
N PRO A 268 -19.64 21.01 13.84
CA PRO A 268 -19.25 19.80 13.14
C PRO A 268 -18.99 20.12 11.66
N SER A 269 -17.73 20.05 11.24
CA SER A 269 -17.34 20.11 9.84
C SER A 269 -17.00 18.71 9.37
N ASP A 270 -17.42 18.39 8.16
CA ASP A 270 -17.04 17.14 7.52
C ASP A 270 -15.51 17.09 7.35
N PHE A 271 -14.95 15.90 7.54
CA PHE A 271 -13.55 15.63 7.22
C PHE A 271 -13.43 14.44 6.30
N THR A 272 -12.28 14.39 5.62
CA THR A 272 -11.83 13.25 4.85
C THR A 272 -10.38 12.97 5.22
N TYR A 273 -10.12 11.77 5.72
CA TYR A 273 -8.77 11.25 5.90
C TYR A 273 -8.56 10.07 4.95
N THR A 274 -7.33 9.92 4.49
CA THR A 274 -6.98 8.81 3.61
C THR A 274 -5.88 7.98 4.24
N PHE A 275 -6.11 6.68 4.37
CA PHE A 275 -5.11 5.71 4.81
C PHE A 275 -4.78 4.79 3.63
N TRP A 276 -3.50 4.73 3.28
CA TRP A 276 -2.98 3.81 2.28
C TRP A 276 -2.10 2.75 2.97
N PRO A 277 -2.67 1.60 3.35
CA PRO A 277 -1.88 0.52 3.93
C PRO A 277 -0.97 -0.04 2.85
N VAL A 278 0.33 -0.10 3.14
CA VAL A 278 1.33 -0.68 2.23
C VAL A 278 1.91 -1.97 2.79
N SER A 279 1.86 -2.13 4.11
CA SER A 279 2.06 -3.39 4.83
C SER A 279 1.16 -3.43 6.06
N ARG A 280 1.22 -4.51 6.86
CA ARG A 280 0.49 -4.56 8.15
C ARG A 280 0.99 -3.54 9.18
N ASP A 281 2.21 -3.06 9.01
CA ASP A 281 2.91 -2.22 9.98
C ASP A 281 3.28 -0.85 9.43
N ILE A 282 2.97 -0.57 8.16
CA ILE A 282 3.24 0.71 7.50
C ILE A 282 1.97 1.16 6.76
N VAL A 283 1.55 2.39 7.03
CA VAL A 283 0.45 3.07 6.36
C VAL A 283 0.87 4.49 5.98
N TRP A 284 0.53 4.93 4.77
CA TRP A 284 0.62 6.34 4.44
C TRP A 284 -0.69 7.02 4.80
N PHE A 285 -0.59 8.15 5.45
CA PHE A 285 -1.71 8.90 5.96
C PHE A 285 -1.75 10.29 5.36
N ASP A 286 -2.91 10.70 4.87
CA ASP A 286 -3.18 12.06 4.43
C ASP A 286 -4.36 12.64 5.23
N GLU A 287 -4.13 13.81 5.82
CA GLU A 287 -5.13 14.57 6.58
C GLU A 287 -6.16 15.28 5.69
N GLY A 288 -6.04 15.18 4.36
CA GLY A 288 -7.00 15.67 3.36
C GLY A 288 -6.97 17.18 3.10
N ARG A 289 -6.17 17.94 3.86
CA ARG A 289 -6.09 19.41 3.75
C ARG A 289 -4.99 19.92 2.83
N ARG A 290 -3.94 19.12 2.62
CA ARG A 290 -2.70 19.59 1.96
C ARG A 290 -2.12 18.58 0.96
N ASN A 291 -2.79 17.45 0.70
CA ASN A 291 -2.23 16.32 -0.05
C ASN A 291 -0.80 15.98 0.41
N ASN A 292 -0.58 15.93 1.72
CA ASN A 292 0.73 15.72 2.30
C ASN A 292 0.76 14.35 2.97
N TRP A 293 1.29 13.38 2.23
CA TRP A 293 1.40 12.01 2.70
C TRP A 293 2.47 11.89 3.79
N VAL A 294 2.07 11.37 4.94
CA VAL A 294 2.96 11.05 6.06
C VAL A 294 3.06 9.54 6.18
N LYS A 295 4.29 9.01 6.19
CA LYS A 295 4.52 7.59 6.45
C LYS A 295 4.37 7.34 7.94
N LEU A 296 3.38 6.54 8.32
CA LEU A 296 3.17 6.08 9.68
C LEU A 296 3.59 4.62 9.81
N VAL A 297 4.25 4.31 10.92
CA VAL A 297 4.61 2.97 11.37
C VAL A 297 3.82 2.63 12.61
N ARG A 298 3.42 1.36 12.74
CA ARG A 298 2.69 0.89 13.92
C ARG A 298 3.56 1.12 15.17
N ALA A 299 2.99 1.77 16.18
CA ALA A 299 3.73 2.05 17.41
C ALA A 299 4.08 0.71 18.09
N LYS A 300 5.37 0.52 18.39
CA LYS A 300 5.81 -0.62 19.21
C LYS A 300 5.30 -0.41 20.64
N LYS A 301 4.57 -1.39 21.16
CA LYS A 301 4.20 -1.45 22.57
C LYS A 301 5.42 -1.61 23.46
#